data_AF-A0A1G8MFG0-F1
#
_entry.id   AF-A0A1G8MFG0-F1
#
_cell.length_a   1.000
_cell.length_b   1.000
_cell.length_c   1.000
_cell.angle_alpha   90.00
_cell.angle_beta   90.00
_cell.angle_gamma   90.00
#
_symmetry.space_group_name_H-M   'P 1'
#
loop_
_entity.id
_entity.type
_entity.pdbx_description
1 polymer ?
#
loop_
_entity_poly.entity_id
_entity_poly.type
_entity_poly.pdbx_seq_one_letter_code
_entity_poly.pdbx_strand_id
1 'polypeptide(L)'
;MHMIGQMLMMGLNLYSFAVLIYVLSSWIPNLRESNFGQMLGTIVEPYLEPFRKIIPSIGMIDISPIVAIIALQFASTGVAAIFF
;
A
#
# COMPACT_ATOMS: atom_id res chain seq x y z
N MET A 1 -0.81 -10.45 24.07
CA MET A 1 -0.71 -10.86 22.66
C MET A 1 -1.80 -10.24 21.80
N HIS A 2 -3.08 -10.35 22.17
CA HIS A 2 -4.20 -9.78 21.41
C HIS A 2 -4.12 -8.26 21.14
N MET A 3 -3.71 -7.44 22.13
CA MET A 3 -3.54 -5.98 21.93
C MET A 3 -2.47 -5.64 20.88
N ILE A 4 -1.38 -6.41 20.85
CA ILE A 4 -0.30 -6.23 19.86
C ILE A 4 -0.85 -6.58 18.47
N GLY A 5 -1.58 -7.70 18.35
CA GLY A 5 -2.27 -8.07 17.11
C GLY A 5 -3.19 -6.96 16.59
N GLN A 6 -3.98 -6.33 17.48
CA GLN A 6 -4.86 -5.22 17.11
C GLN A 6 -4.10 -3.99 16.60
N MET A 7 -3.00 -3.62 17.26
CA MET A 7 -2.15 -2.49 16.81
C MET A 7 -1.53 -2.76 15.44
N LEU A 8 -1.04 -3.98 15.20
CA LEU A 8 -0.49 -4.39 13.91
C LEU A 8 -1.56 -4.38 12.81
N MET A 9 -2.75 -4.94 13.10
CA MET A 9 -3.88 -4.93 12.15
C MET A 9 -4.31 -3.51 11.81
N MET A 10 -4.36 -2.60 12.79
CA MET A 10 -4.66 -1.19 12.56
C MET A 10 -3.62 -0.54 11.65
N GLY A 11 -2.33 -0.76 11.91
CA GLY A 11 -1.24 -0.25 11.08
C GLY A 11 -1.29 -0.74 9.63
N LEU A 12 -1.49 -2.06 9.44
CA LEU A 12 -1.60 -2.67 8.12
C LEU A 12 -2.81 -2.15 7.33
N ASN A 13 -3.96 -1.98 8.01
CA ASN A 13 -5.17 -1.41 7.39
C ASN A 13 -4.94 0.05 6.98
N LEU A 14 -4.38 0.87 7.88
CA LEU A 14 -4.09 2.28 7.58
C LEU A 14 -3.12 2.41 6.41
N TYR A 15 -2.07 1.57 6.39
CA TYR A 15 -1.10 1.57 5.30
C TYR A 15 -1.72 1.10 3.98
N SER A 16 -2.57 0.07 4.00
CA SER A 16 -3.32 -0.38 2.82
C SER A 16 -4.20 0.73 2.23
N PHE A 17 -4.87 1.51 3.09
CA PHE A 17 -5.60 2.70 2.65
C PHE A 17 -4.68 3.78 2.09
N ALA A 18 -3.50 4.01 2.70
CA ALA A 18 -2.52 4.97 2.18
C ALA A 18 -2.04 4.58 0.77
N VAL A 19 -1.75 3.29 0.53
CA VAL A 19 -1.41 2.76 -0.79
C VAL A 19 -2.56 3.00 -1.78
N LEU A 20 -3.79 2.66 -1.39
CA LEU A 20 -4.97 2.85 -2.24
C LEU A 20 -5.17 4.33 -2.63
N ILE A 21 -5.10 5.23 -1.65
CA ILE A 21 -5.23 6.69 -1.87
C ILE A 21 -4.10 7.17 -2.78
N TYR A 22 -2.86 6.74 -2.56
CA TYR A 22 -1.73 7.11 -3.39
C TYR A 22 -1.93 6.69 -4.85
N VAL A 23 -2.35 5.45 -5.08
CA VAL A 23 -2.64 4.93 -6.44
C VAL A 23 -3.76 5.71 -7.10
N LEU A 24 -4.86 5.98 -6.39
CA LEU A 24 -5.96 6.77 -6.92
C LEU A 24 -5.55 8.22 -7.19
N SER A 25 -4.72 8.81 -6.33
CA SER A 25 -4.18 10.16 -6.53
C SER A 25 -3.31 10.27 -7.77
N SER A 26 -2.69 9.16 -8.21
CA SER A 26 -1.88 9.14 -9.42
C SER A 26 -2.69 9.42 -10.69
N TRP A 27 -4.01 9.20 -10.66
CA TRP A 27 -4.94 9.47 -11.76
C TRP A 27 -5.41 10.93 -11.80
N ILE A 28 -5.13 11.71 -10.76
CA ILE A 28 -5.52 13.12 -10.63
C ILE A 28 -4.24 13.94 -10.45
N PRO A 29 -3.68 14.53 -11.53
CA PRO A 29 -2.37 15.20 -11.50
C PRO A 29 -2.21 16.23 -10.37
N ASN A 30 -3.21 17.11 -10.18
CA ASN A 30 -3.18 18.12 -9.12
C ASN A 30 -3.09 17.53 -7.71
N LEU A 31 -3.68 16.35 -7.46
CA LEU A 31 -3.57 15.69 -6.15
C LEU A 31 -2.20 15.06 -5.96
N ARG A 32 -1.66 14.40 -7.00
CA ARG A 32 -0.32 13.82 -6.99
C ARG A 32 0.76 14.88 -6.73
N GLU A 33 0.63 16.05 -7.36
CA GLU A 33 1.60 17.14 -7.25
C GLU A 33 1.43 17.97 -5.97
N SER A 34 0.31 17.82 -5.26
CA SER A 34 0.09 18.51 -3.98
C SER A 34 1.08 18.05 -2.90
N ASN A 35 1.29 18.87 -1.87
CA ASN A 35 2.11 18.52 -0.70
C ASN A 35 1.65 17.20 -0.05
N PHE A 36 0.35 16.94 -0.04
CA PHE A 36 -0.21 15.70 0.50
C PHE A 36 0.12 14.49 -0.38
N GLY A 37 0.00 14.62 -1.71
CA GLY A 37 0.36 13.56 -2.65
C GLY A 37 1.84 13.22 -2.62
N GLN A 38 2.71 14.23 -2.53
CA GLN A 38 4.15 14.04 -2.39
C GLN A 38 4.51 13.36 -1.06
N MET A 39 3.88 13.78 0.05
CA MET A 39 4.07 13.14 1.36
C MET A 39 3.64 11.67 1.34
N LEU A 40 2.48 11.35 0.76
CA LEU A 40 2.04 9.97 0.58
C LEU A 40 3.02 9.17 -0.28
N GLY A 41 3.52 9.76 -1.36
CA GLY A 41 4.54 9.14 -2.21
C GLY A 41 5.80 8.74 -1.43
N THR A 42 6.32 9.61 -0.58
CA THR A 42 7.50 9.31 0.27
C THR A 42 7.28 8.09 1.17
N ILE A 43 6.05 7.84 1.62
CA ILE A 43 5.69 6.72 2.51
C ILE A 43 5.39 5.44 1.74
N VAL A 44 4.77 5.56 0.56
CA VAL A 44 4.22 4.43 -0.20
C VAL A 44 5.20 3.92 -1.27
N GLU A 45 5.96 4.81 -1.92
CA GLU A 45 6.86 4.45 -3.03
C GLU A 45 7.93 3.43 -2.65
N PRO A 46 8.62 3.50 -1.49
CA PRO A 46 9.60 2.49 -1.12
C PRO A 46 9.02 1.07 -1.03
N TYR A 47 7.74 0.96 -0.70
CA TYR A 47 7.03 -0.32 -0.69
C TYR A 47 6.58 -0.75 -2.09
N LEU A 48 6.12 0.16 -2.94
CA LEU A 48 5.67 -0.15 -4.31
C LEU A 48 6.81 -0.42 -5.29
N GLU A 49 7.98 0.21 -5.11
CA GLU A 49 9.11 0.13 -6.03
C GLU A 49 9.58 -1.32 -6.30
N PRO A 50 9.73 -2.21 -5.30
CA PRO A 50 10.04 -3.62 -5.55
C PRO A 50 9.00 -4.34 -6.42
N PHE A 51 7.71 -4.05 -6.23
CA PHE A 51 6.65 -4.66 -7.03
C PHE A 51 6.71 -4.19 -8.49
N ARG A 52 6.98 -2.90 -8.73
CA ARG A 52 7.16 -2.36 -10.09
C ARG A 52 8.38 -2.93 -10.81
N LYS A 53 9.43 -3.28 -10.07
CA LYS A 53 10.63 -3.94 -10.66
C LYS A 53 10.34 -5.37 -11.11
N ILE A 54 9.44 -6.07 -10.42
CA ILE A 54 9.11 -7.47 -10.70
C ILE A 54 7.95 -7.58 -11.70
N ILE A 55 6.97 -6.69 -11.59
CA ILE A 55 5.72 -6.73 -12.35
C ILE A 55 5.75 -5.63 -13.40
N PRO A 56 5.91 -5.97 -14.69
CA PRO A 56 5.91 -4.98 -15.75
C PRO A 56 4.53 -4.32 -15.89
N SER A 57 4.51 -3.03 -16.20
CA SER A 57 3.30 -2.29 -16.55
C SER A 57 2.63 -2.91 -17.78
N ILE A 58 1.30 -3.08 -17.75
CA ILE A 58 0.55 -3.54 -18.93
C ILE A 58 0.10 -2.29 -19.71
N GLY A 59 0.84 -1.96 -20.76
CA GLY A 59 0.65 -0.71 -21.49
C GLY A 59 0.91 0.49 -20.58
N MET A 60 -0.09 1.34 -20.38
CA MET A 60 0.00 2.53 -19.51
C MET A 60 -0.50 2.29 -18.08
N ILE A 61 -1.02 1.09 -17.78
CA ILE A 61 -1.62 0.78 -16.47
C ILE A 61 -0.58 0.09 -15.58
N ASP A 62 -0.32 0.71 -14.43
CA ASP A 62 0.50 0.11 -13.38
C ASP A 62 -0.37 -0.86 -12.55
N ILE A 63 -0.13 -2.16 -12.76
CA ILE A 63 -0.80 -3.24 -12.01
C ILE A 63 -0.06 -3.62 -10.72
N SER A 64 1.15 -3.11 -10.50
CA SER A 64 1.95 -3.40 -9.31
C SER A 64 1.23 -3.09 -7.98
N PRO A 65 0.37 -2.05 -7.86
CA PRO A 65 -0.27 -1.77 -6.58
C PRO A 65 -1.31 -2.83 -6.18
N ILE A 66 -1.91 -3.52 -7.15
CA ILE A 66 -2.85 -4.61 -6.86
C ILE A 66 -2.10 -5.73 -6.13
N VAL A 67 -0.94 -6.13 -6.65
CA VAL A 67 -0.13 -7.18 -6.04
C VAL A 67 0.45 -6.72 -4.70
N ALA A 68 0.83 -5.45 -4.59
CA ALA A 68 1.29 -4.87 -3.34
C ALA A 68 0.18 -4.89 -2.25
N ILE A 69 -1.08 -4.61 -2.60
CA ILE A 69 -2.22 -4.72 -1.68
C ILE A 69 -2.48 -6.18 -1.29
N ILE A 70 -2.40 -7.12 -2.24
CA ILE A 70 -2.53 -8.56 -1.96
C ILE A 70 -1.46 -9.01 -0.95
N ALA A 71 -0.21 -8.54 -1.10
CA ALA A 71 0.86 -8.83 -0.17
C ALA A 71 0.57 -8.28 1.25
N LEU A 72 0.00 -7.07 1.37
CA LEU A 72 -0.45 -6.54 2.66
C LEU A 72 -1.58 -7.40 3.27
N GLN A 73 -2.48 -7.92 2.44
CA GLN A 73 -3.56 -8.78 2.92
C GLN A 73 -3.07 -10.13 3.44
N PHE A 74 -2.03 -10.69 2.81
CA PHE A 74 -1.33 -11.85 3.36
C PHE A 74 -0.64 -11.54 4.70
N ALA A 75 -0.02 -10.36 4.82
CA ALA A 75 0.56 -9.92 6.09
C ALA A 75 -0.51 -9.80 7.19
N SER A 76 -1.67 -9.21 6.90
CA SER A 76 -2.81 -9.13 7.82
C SER A 76 -3.31 -10.52 8.24
N THR A 77 -3.40 -11.45 7.29
CA THR A 77 -3.79 -12.84 7.57
C THR A 77 -2.78 -13.54 8.48
N GLY A 78 -1.48 -13.31 8.26
CA GLY A 78 -0.42 -13.83 9.13
C GLY A 78 -0.48 -13.27 10.54
N VAL A 79 -0.73 -11.96 10.69
CA VAL A 79 -0.95 -11.33 12.01
C VAL A 79 -2.18 -11.93 12.69
N ALA A 80 -3.28 -12.11 11.95
CA ALA A 80 -4.49 -12.74 12.47
C ALA A 80 -4.19 -14.14 13.02
N ALA A 81 -3.52 -14.99 12.23
CA ALA A 81 -3.22 -16.37 12.60
C ALA A 81 -2.27 -16.54 13.79
N ILE A 82 -1.42 -15.54 14.10
CA ILE A 82 -0.43 -15.63 15.18
C ILE A 82 -0.94 -15.00 16.48
N PHE A 83 -1.71 -13.92 16.39
CA PHE A 83 -2.06 -13.08 17.55
C PHE A 83 -3.51 -13.22 18.02
N PHE A 84 -4.35 -13.94 17.27
CA PHE A 84 -5.76 -14.18 17.54
C PHE A 84 -6.06 -15.68 17.45
#